data_AF-A0A182SID6-F1
#
_entry.id   AF-A0A182SID6-F1
#
_cell.length_a   1.000
_cell.length_b   1.000
_cell.length_c   1.000
_cell.angle_alpha   90.00
_cell.angle_beta   90.00
_cell.angle_gamma   90.00
#
_symmetry.space_group_name_H-M   'P 1'
#
loop_
_entity.id
_entity.type
_entity.pdbx_description
1 polymer ?
#
loop_
_entity_poly.entity_id
_entity_poly.type
_entity_poly.pdbx_seq_one_letter_code
_entity_poly.pdbx_strand_id
1 'polypeptide(L)'
;MKLSSATSAAAAAASQQQPINSAPALDLVFLTSEKVNTSKKRRYEHQVERKLAPVLSKFHRKEKVSLIMVDVPSAPLRGLVGLIDPLECGSQEDDDSLDGATTDRTELQALCERYPKYKRQLLEIYNEIVDLFAQSKGTTPIVGLYSVIDTFCRLIL
;
A
#
# COMPACT_ATOMS: atom_id res chain seq x y z
N MET A 1 -40.08 41.09 -44.03
CA MET A 1 -40.24 40.02 -43.03
C MET A 1 -39.09 39.03 -43.18
N LYS A 2 -38.47 38.63 -42.06
CA LYS A 2 -37.48 37.54 -41.84
C LYS A 2 -36.09 37.77 -42.49
N LEU A 3 -35.05 38.25 -41.78
CA LEU A 3 -34.21 37.64 -40.72
C LEU A 3 -33.74 36.21 -41.06
N SER A 4 -32.43 35.99 -41.14
CA SER A 4 -31.66 35.01 -40.35
C SER A 4 -30.18 34.97 -40.78
N SER A 5 -29.33 35.45 -39.89
CA SER A 5 -27.87 35.23 -39.81
C SER A 5 -27.55 33.80 -39.37
N ALA A 6 -26.51 33.19 -39.92
CA ALA A 6 -25.90 31.98 -39.36
C ALA A 6 -24.36 32.10 -39.39
N THR A 7 -23.84 32.74 -38.34
CA THR A 7 -22.45 32.59 -37.89
C THR A 7 -22.31 31.25 -37.16
N SER A 8 -21.57 30.30 -37.73
CA SER A 8 -21.11 29.12 -37.00
C SER A 8 -19.73 29.42 -36.42
N ALA A 9 -19.73 29.71 -35.13
CA ALA A 9 -18.54 29.92 -34.32
C ALA A 9 -17.66 28.67 -34.30
N ALA A 10 -16.36 28.88 -34.51
CA ALA A 10 -15.32 27.92 -34.23
C ALA A 10 -15.36 27.58 -32.72
N ALA A 11 -15.74 26.34 -32.40
CA ALA A 11 -15.64 25.82 -31.05
C ALA A 11 -14.14 25.65 -30.73
N ALA A 12 -13.66 26.50 -29.83
CA ALA A 12 -12.35 26.39 -29.23
C ALA A 12 -12.21 25.00 -28.60
N ALA A 13 -11.24 24.23 -29.09
CA ALA A 13 -10.79 23.01 -28.45
C ALA A 13 -10.24 23.37 -27.07
N ALA A 14 -11.06 23.15 -26.04
CA ALA A 14 -10.61 23.18 -24.66
C ALA A 14 -9.65 22.00 -24.48
N SER A 15 -8.35 22.30 -24.60
CA SER A 15 -7.28 21.45 -24.12
C SER A 15 -7.43 21.31 -22.60
N GLN A 16 -8.26 20.35 -22.17
CA GLN A 16 -8.22 19.82 -20.81
C GLN A 16 -6.84 19.17 -20.67
N GLN A 17 -5.88 19.93 -20.14
CA GLN A 17 -4.72 19.38 -19.49
C GLN A 17 -5.24 18.51 -18.35
N GLN A 18 -5.38 17.21 -18.62
CA GLN A 18 -5.46 16.25 -17.53
C GLN A 18 -4.16 16.42 -16.73
N PRO A 19 -4.22 16.68 -15.42
CA PRO A 19 -3.04 16.55 -14.60
C PRO A 19 -2.56 15.10 -14.79
N ILE A 20 -1.31 14.94 -15.21
CA ILE A 20 -0.62 13.66 -15.22
C ILE A 20 -0.38 13.31 -13.75
N ASN A 21 -1.46 13.03 -13.02
CA ASN A 21 -1.38 12.35 -11.74
C ASN A 21 -1.02 10.92 -12.11
N SER A 22 0.26 10.60 -11.96
CA SER A 22 0.82 9.27 -12.17
C SER A 22 0.35 8.24 -11.15
N ALA A 23 -0.54 8.62 -10.23
CA ALA A 23 -1.13 7.74 -9.24
C ALA A 23 -2.14 6.79 -9.90
N PRO A 24 -2.14 5.49 -9.54
CA PRO A 24 -3.10 4.53 -10.09
C PRO A 24 -4.54 4.92 -9.75
N ALA A 25 -5.44 4.74 -10.72
CA ALA A 25 -6.86 4.99 -10.53
C ALA A 25 -7.47 3.98 -9.54
N LEU A 26 -8.33 4.46 -8.65
CA LEU A 26 -9.06 3.61 -7.71
C LEU A 26 -10.38 3.12 -8.30
N ASP A 27 -10.55 1.81 -8.33
CA ASP A 27 -11.83 1.16 -8.56
C ASP A 27 -12.39 0.64 -7.23
N LEU A 28 -13.49 1.23 -6.76
CA LEU A 28 -14.06 0.96 -5.45
C LEU A 28 -15.32 0.08 -5.57
N VAL A 29 -15.20 -1.17 -5.14
CA VAL A 29 -16.29 -2.16 -5.12
C VAL A 29 -16.87 -2.26 -3.71
N PHE A 30 -18.14 -1.90 -3.54
CA PHE A 30 -18.83 -1.90 -2.24
C PHE A 30 -19.52 -3.24 -1.97
N LEU A 31 -18.98 -4.02 -1.03
CA LEU A 31 -19.57 -5.27 -0.52
C LEU A 31 -20.00 -5.10 0.95
N THR A 32 -20.98 -4.21 1.20
CA THR A 32 -21.47 -3.90 2.55
C THR A 32 -22.72 -4.70 2.90
N SER A 33 -22.95 -4.93 4.20
CA SER A 33 -24.13 -5.61 4.73
C SER A 33 -25.45 -4.94 4.35
N GLU A 34 -25.44 -3.61 4.23
CA GLU A 34 -26.56 -2.81 3.78
C GLU A 34 -26.33 -2.23 2.39
N LYS A 35 -27.42 -1.99 1.64
CA LYS A 35 -27.34 -1.31 0.36
C LYS A 35 -26.82 0.13 0.53
N VAL A 36 -25.68 0.42 -0.09
CA VAL A 36 -25.11 1.77 -0.09
C VAL A 36 -25.93 2.68 -0.99
N ASN A 37 -26.44 3.79 -0.43
CA ASN A 37 -27.08 4.84 -1.22
C ASN A 37 -26.02 5.81 -1.78
N THR A 38 -26.39 6.65 -2.76
CA THR A 38 -25.45 7.55 -3.45
C THR A 38 -24.67 8.47 -2.52
N SER A 39 -25.31 8.96 -1.45
CA SER A 39 -24.66 9.85 -0.47
C SER A 39 -23.62 9.12 0.38
N LYS A 40 -23.97 7.94 0.92
CA LYS A 40 -23.03 7.07 1.65
C LYS A 40 -21.87 6.65 0.76
N LYS A 41 -22.15 6.29 -0.50
CA LYS A 41 -21.15 5.90 -1.50
C LYS A 41 -20.11 7.01 -1.67
N ARG A 42 -20.56 8.22 -2.01
CA ARG A 42 -19.68 9.40 -2.19
C ARG A 42 -18.84 9.72 -0.95
N ARG A 43 -19.43 9.57 0.25
CA ARG A 43 -18.71 9.78 1.51
C ARG A 43 -17.57 8.76 1.69
N TYR A 44 -17.83 7.48 1.41
CA TYR A 44 -16.80 6.44 1.51
C TYR A 44 -15.73 6.57 0.44
N GLU A 45 -16.10 6.93 -0.79
CA GLU A 45 -15.13 7.22 -1.86
C GLU A 45 -14.15 8.31 -1.42
N HIS A 46 -14.65 9.46 -0.95
CA HIS A 46 -13.78 10.52 -0.43
C HIS A 46 -12.95 10.11 0.79
N GLN A 47 -13.50 9.26 1.66
CA GLN A 47 -12.75 8.76 2.81
C GLN A 47 -11.57 7.88 2.38
N VAL A 48 -11.82 6.95 1.44
CA VAL A 48 -10.79 6.05 0.90
C VAL A 48 -9.78 6.85 0.09
N GLU A 49 -10.22 7.74 -0.80
CA GLU A 49 -9.33 8.63 -1.56
C GLU A 49 -8.40 9.42 -0.64
N ARG A 50 -8.92 10.04 0.43
CA ARG A 50 -8.09 10.81 1.36
C ARG A 50 -7.07 9.95 2.10
N LYS A 51 -7.46 8.72 2.46
CA LYS A 51 -6.58 7.78 3.18
C LYS A 51 -5.53 7.16 2.27
N LEU A 52 -5.88 6.87 1.03
CA LEU A 52 -5.04 6.14 0.09
C LEU A 52 -4.21 7.07 -0.81
N ALA A 53 -4.59 8.35 -0.96
CA ALA A 53 -3.84 9.31 -1.77
C ALA A 53 -2.34 9.38 -1.43
N PRO A 54 -1.90 9.38 -0.16
CA PRO A 54 -0.47 9.36 0.19
C PRO A 54 0.23 8.04 -0.15
N VAL A 55 -0.52 6.95 -0.30
CA VAL A 55 0.00 5.63 -0.68
C VAL A 55 0.11 5.55 -2.20
N LEU A 56 -0.94 5.94 -2.91
CA LEU A 56 -1.02 5.93 -4.37
C LEU A 56 -0.02 6.90 -5.02
N SER A 57 0.30 8.02 -4.35
CA SER A 57 1.30 8.96 -4.83
C SER A 57 2.73 8.40 -4.82
N LYS A 58 2.98 7.34 -4.05
CA LYS A 58 4.29 6.68 -3.98
C LYS A 58 4.50 5.66 -5.10
N PHE A 59 3.43 5.25 -5.79
CA PHE A 59 3.54 4.33 -6.91
C PHE A 59 4.17 5.03 -8.12
N HIS A 60 5.34 4.55 -8.55
CA HIS A 60 6.05 5.06 -9.71
C HIS A 60 6.02 4.05 -10.86
N ARG A 61 6.12 4.52 -12.11
CA ARG A 61 6.10 3.64 -13.29
C ARG A 61 7.30 2.66 -13.37
N LYS A 62 8.31 2.81 -12.52
CA LYS A 62 9.48 1.92 -12.39
C LYS A 62 9.80 1.70 -10.91
N GLU A 63 9.12 0.73 -10.29
CA GLU A 63 9.35 0.39 -8.89
C GLU A 63 10.53 -0.59 -8.77
N LYS A 64 11.38 -0.38 -7.76
CA LYS A 64 12.41 -1.33 -7.39
C LYS A 64 11.79 -2.39 -6.49
N VAL A 65 11.81 -3.64 -6.94
CA VAL A 65 11.37 -4.80 -6.17
C VAL A 65 12.60 -5.48 -5.56
N SER A 66 12.66 -5.52 -4.24
CA SER A 66 13.68 -6.25 -3.47
C SER A 66 13.08 -7.57 -3.00
N LEU A 67 13.68 -8.71 -3.37
CA LEU A 67 13.16 -10.03 -3.01
C LEU A 67 14.06 -10.70 -1.97
N ILE A 68 13.53 -11.00 -0.80
CA ILE A 68 14.18 -11.77 0.25
C ILE A 68 13.82 -13.25 0.06
N MET A 69 14.81 -14.08 -0.22
CA MET A 69 14.65 -15.52 -0.38
C MET A 69 15.01 -16.23 0.93
N VAL A 70 14.13 -17.11 1.42
CA VAL A 70 14.27 -17.72 2.75
C VAL A 70 13.96 -19.22 2.73
N ASP A 71 14.67 -19.97 3.58
CA ASP A 71 14.43 -21.39 3.88
C ASP A 71 13.42 -21.55 5.04
N VAL A 72 12.28 -20.88 4.94
CA VAL A 72 11.22 -20.92 5.97
C VAL A 72 9.88 -21.26 5.30
N PRO A 73 9.09 -22.22 5.82
CA PRO A 73 7.79 -22.57 5.24
C PRO A 73 6.79 -21.40 5.24
N SER A 74 5.78 -21.44 4.37
CA SER A 74 4.81 -20.35 4.23
C SER A 74 4.00 -20.01 5.48
N ALA A 75 3.72 -20.98 6.36
CA ALA A 75 2.87 -20.75 7.53
C ALA A 75 3.39 -19.64 8.47
N PRO A 76 4.63 -19.71 9.00
CA PRO A 76 5.19 -18.61 9.80
C PRO A 76 5.40 -17.32 8.98
N LEU A 77 5.71 -17.41 7.69
CA LEU A 77 5.90 -16.22 6.83
C LEU A 77 4.59 -15.46 6.59
N ARG A 78 3.44 -16.15 6.45
CA ARG A 78 2.12 -15.51 6.35
C ARG A 78 1.80 -14.72 7.62
N GLY A 79 2.15 -15.28 8.78
CA GLY A 79 2.04 -14.57 10.05
C GLY A 79 2.89 -13.30 10.02
N LEU A 80 4.17 -13.44 9.69
CA LEU A 80 5.12 -12.34 9.66
C LEU A 80 4.71 -11.20 8.71
N VAL A 81 4.32 -11.52 7.47
CA VAL A 81 3.84 -10.54 6.49
C VAL A 81 2.61 -9.79 6.99
N GLY A 82 1.74 -10.45 7.76
CA GLY A 82 0.55 -9.80 8.33
C GLY A 82 0.84 -8.82 9.46
N LEU A 83 2.04 -8.86 10.04
CA LEU A 83 2.47 -7.95 11.11
C LEU A 83 3.13 -6.68 10.57
N ILE A 84 3.43 -6.62 9.28
CA ILE A 84 4.22 -5.54 8.71
C ILE A 84 3.28 -4.56 8.05
N ASP A 85 3.19 -3.36 8.62
CA ASP A 85 2.63 -2.21 7.94
C ASP A 85 3.75 -1.41 7.24
N PRO A 86 3.87 -1.48 5.91
CA PRO A 86 4.91 -0.76 5.17
C PRO A 86 4.76 0.77 5.21
N LEU A 87 3.63 1.31 5.71
CA LEU A 87 3.46 2.75 5.94
C LEU A 87 4.04 3.20 7.29
N GLU A 88 4.04 2.29 8.28
CA GLU A 88 4.64 2.51 9.61
C GLU A 88 6.13 2.14 9.62
N CYS A 89 6.59 1.35 8.65
CA CYS A 89 8.01 1.07 8.48
C CYS A 89 8.77 2.32 8.02
N GLY A 90 9.65 2.86 8.86
CA GLY A 90 10.54 3.99 8.53
C GLY A 90 10.02 5.38 8.92
N SER A 91 8.85 5.50 9.55
CA SER A 91 8.29 6.76 10.09
C SER A 91 8.90 7.19 11.44
N GLN A 92 10.03 6.60 11.84
CA GLN A 92 10.63 6.76 13.18
C GLN A 92 11.24 8.15 13.45
N GLU A 93 11.20 9.10 12.50
CA GLU A 93 11.90 10.38 12.65
C GLU A 93 11.08 11.54 13.24
N ASP A 94 9.74 11.49 13.43
CA ASP A 94 9.02 12.71 13.86
C ASP A 94 7.75 12.59 14.72
N ASP A 95 7.36 11.40 15.22
CA ASP A 95 6.22 11.35 16.15
C ASP A 95 6.48 10.44 17.34
N ASP A 96 6.27 11.03 18.52
CA ASP A 96 6.36 10.45 19.87
C ASP A 96 5.17 9.49 20.12
N SER A 97 4.66 8.83 19.07
CA SER A 97 3.56 7.85 19.12
C SER A 97 4.13 6.44 19.30
N LEU A 98 4.56 6.18 20.53
CA LEU A 98 5.09 4.90 21.04
C LEU A 98 4.14 3.67 20.91
N ASP A 99 2.93 3.84 20.39
CA ASP A 99 1.88 2.79 20.42
C ASP A 99 1.91 1.84 19.21
N GLY A 100 2.46 2.26 18.06
CA GLY A 100 2.56 1.41 16.85
C GLY A 100 3.65 0.35 16.95
N ALA A 101 4.88 0.77 17.30
CA ALA A 101 6.05 -0.11 17.35
C ALA A 101 6.01 -1.15 18.49
N THR A 102 5.22 -0.92 19.53
CA THR A 102 5.08 -1.82 20.69
C THR A 102 4.08 -2.95 20.42
N THR A 103 3.06 -2.69 19.62
CA THR A 103 2.09 -3.69 19.17
C THR A 103 2.76 -4.71 18.25
N ASP A 104 3.50 -4.25 17.24
CA ASP A 104 4.22 -5.12 16.31
C ASP A 104 5.20 -6.05 17.01
N ARG A 105 5.92 -5.54 18.03
CA ARG A 105 6.85 -6.36 18.82
C ARG A 105 6.16 -7.44 19.64
N THR A 106 5.00 -7.14 20.20
CA THR A 106 4.24 -8.09 21.01
C THR A 106 3.67 -9.21 20.12
N GLU A 107 3.14 -8.85 18.96
CA GLU A 107 2.63 -9.83 17.99
C GLU A 107 3.75 -10.65 17.33
N LEU A 108 4.90 -10.03 17.07
CA LEU A 108 6.10 -10.73 16.59
C LEU A 108 6.62 -11.74 17.62
N GLN A 109 6.58 -11.38 18.91
CA GLN A 109 6.93 -12.31 19.98
C GLN A 109 5.95 -13.49 20.02
N ALA A 110 4.64 -13.23 19.96
CA ALA A 110 3.62 -14.29 19.92
C ALA A 110 3.79 -15.21 18.70
N LEU A 111 4.17 -14.66 17.54
CA LEU A 111 4.50 -15.44 16.35
C LEU A 111 5.73 -16.33 16.57
N CYS A 112 6.77 -15.81 17.21
CA CYS A 112 7.97 -16.56 17.56
C CYS A 112 7.68 -17.69 18.56
N GLU A 113 6.79 -17.46 19.52
CA GLU A 113 6.34 -18.49 20.47
C GLU A 113 5.53 -19.59 19.79
N ARG A 114 4.72 -19.24 18.78
CA ARG A 114 4.00 -20.21 17.94
C ARG A 114 4.94 -21.05 17.07
N TYR A 115 6.05 -20.47 16.62
CA TYR A 115 7.01 -21.11 15.72
C TYR A 115 8.46 -21.06 16.27
N PRO A 116 8.74 -21.72 17.41
CA PRO A 116 10.02 -21.55 18.12
C PRO A 116 11.22 -22.03 17.30
N LYS A 117 11.03 -23.03 16.42
CA LYS A 117 12.05 -23.51 15.47
C LYS A 117 12.56 -22.41 14.54
N TYR A 118 11.70 -21.47 14.16
CA TYR A 118 12.00 -20.41 13.19
C TYR A 118 12.23 -19.05 13.85
N LYS A 119 12.23 -18.97 15.18
CA LYS A 119 12.33 -17.70 15.93
C LYS A 119 13.46 -16.79 15.44
N ARG A 120 14.68 -17.32 15.35
CA ARG A 120 15.84 -16.51 14.92
C ARG A 120 15.65 -15.96 13.50
N GLN A 121 15.24 -16.83 12.58
CA GLN A 121 15.00 -16.46 11.18
C GLN A 121 13.85 -15.45 11.06
N LEU A 122 12.77 -15.59 11.83
CA LEU A 122 11.66 -14.63 11.80
C LEU A 122 12.08 -13.24 12.26
N LEU A 123 12.91 -13.15 13.29
CA LEU A 123 13.45 -11.87 13.76
C LEU A 123 14.41 -11.26 12.73
N GLU A 124 15.29 -12.06 12.14
CA GLU A 124 16.22 -11.61 11.08
C GLU A 124 15.43 -11.10 9.86
N ILE A 125 14.43 -11.85 9.39
CA ILE A 125 13.59 -11.46 8.25
C ILE A 125 12.81 -10.19 8.57
N TYR A 126 12.22 -10.08 9.78
CA TYR A 126 11.50 -8.87 10.20
C TYR A 126 12.38 -7.63 10.13
N ASN A 127 13.56 -7.70 10.76
CA ASN A 127 14.49 -6.56 10.80
C ASN A 127 14.96 -6.17 9.39
N GLU A 128 15.29 -7.15 8.54
CA GLU A 128 15.70 -6.88 7.15
C GLU A 128 14.58 -6.19 6.37
N ILE A 129 13.32 -6.61 6.54
CA ILE A 129 12.18 -5.95 5.89
C ILE A 129 12.06 -4.50 6.38
N VAL A 130 12.10 -4.27 7.69
CA VAL A 130 12.02 -2.92 8.27
C VAL A 130 13.17 -2.04 7.78
N ASP A 131 14.39 -2.57 7.73
CA ASP A 131 15.58 -1.85 7.25
C ASP A 131 15.45 -1.48 5.77
N LEU A 132 14.90 -2.36 4.92
CA LEU A 132 14.64 -2.06 3.51
C LEU A 132 13.65 -0.90 3.33
N PHE A 133 12.60 -0.84 4.16
CA PHE A 133 11.62 0.25 4.17
C PHE A 133 12.20 1.56 4.74
N ALA A 134 13.11 1.48 5.73
CA ALA A 134 13.77 2.65 6.31
C ALA A 134 14.83 3.28 5.38
N GLN A 135 15.54 2.47 4.59
CA GLN A 135 16.63 2.94 3.71
C GLN A 135 16.11 3.70 2.47
N SER A 136 14.86 3.48 2.07
CA SER A 136 14.27 4.09 0.88
C SER A 136 13.71 5.48 1.17
N LYS A 137 14.58 6.49 1.11
CA LYS A 137 14.17 7.89 1.27
C LYS A 137 13.29 8.34 0.09
N GLY A 138 12.01 8.60 0.36
CA GLY A 138 11.08 9.25 -0.58
C GLY A 138 10.30 8.34 -1.53
N THR A 139 10.47 7.02 -1.47
CA THR A 139 9.66 6.06 -2.24
C THR A 139 9.46 4.81 -1.40
N THR A 140 8.21 4.35 -1.21
CA THR A 140 7.96 3.07 -0.54
C THR A 140 8.50 1.95 -1.45
N PRO A 141 9.47 1.15 -1.00
CA PRO A 141 10.04 0.06 -1.77
C PRO A 141 9.07 -1.10 -1.80
N ILE A 142 9.07 -1.88 -2.88
CA ILE A 142 8.37 -3.16 -2.86
C ILE A 142 9.31 -4.20 -2.26
N VAL A 143 8.94 -4.78 -1.14
CA VAL A 143 9.68 -5.89 -0.54
C VAL A 143 8.91 -7.18 -0.78
N GLY A 144 9.54 -8.14 -1.45
CA GLY A 144 9.03 -9.48 -1.66
C GLY A 144 9.65 -10.46 -0.70
N LEU A 145 8.87 -11.45 -0.27
CA LEU A 145 9.31 -12.58 0.52
C LEU A 145 9.03 -13.87 -0.25
N TYR A 146 10.07 -14.66 -0.51
CA TYR A 146 10.01 -15.91 -1.26
C TYR A 146 10.52 -17.08 -0.43
N SER A 147 9.64 -18.06 -0.18
CA SER A 147 10.02 -19.34 0.41
C SER A 147 10.47 -20.30 -0.69
N VAL A 148 11.70 -20.78 -0.59
CA VAL A 148 12.23 -21.79 -1.53
C VAL A 148 11.70 -23.20 -1.23
N ILE A 149 11.09 -23.41 -0.04
CA ILE A 149 10.60 -24.72 0.40
C ILE A 149 9.27 -25.06 -0.27
N ASP A 150 8.34 -24.10 -0.31
CA ASP A 150 6.97 -24.29 -0.79
C ASP A 150 6.55 -23.29 -1.87
N THR A 151 7.52 -22.57 -2.46
CA THR A 151 7.33 -21.58 -3.54
C THR A 151 6.37 -20.45 -3.19
N PHE A 152 6.12 -20.25 -1.90
CA PHE A 152 5.28 -19.15 -1.42
C PHE A 152 5.95 -17.81 -1.69
N CYS A 153 5.21 -16.90 -2.32
CA CYS A 153 5.67 -15.56 -2.64
C CYS A 153 4.62 -14.54 -2.21
N ARG A 154 5.04 -13.51 -1.47
CA ARG A 154 4.21 -12.33 -1.15
C ARG A 154 5.00 -11.06 -1.32
N LEU A 155 4.34 -10.04 -1.84
CA LEU A 155 4.84 -8.68 -1.89
C LEU A 155 4.21 -7.89 -0.74
N ILE A 156 5.02 -7.06 -0.11
CA ILE A 156 4.66 -6.10 0.94
C ILE A 156 4.74 -4.73 0.26
N LEU A 157 3.62 -4.00 0.29
CA LEU A 157 3.36 -2.77 -0.47
C LEU A 157 2.72 -1.71 0.42
#